data_AF-A0A399F6P1-F1
#
_entry.id   AF-A0A399F6P1-F1
#
_cell.length_a   1.000
_cell.length_b   1.000
_cell.length_c   1.000
_cell.angle_alpha   90.00
_cell.angle_beta   90.00
_cell.angle_gamma   90.00
#
_symmetry.space_group_name_H-M   'P 1'
#
loop_
_entity.id
_entity.type
_entity.pdbx_description
1 polymer ?
#
loop_
_entity_poly.entity_id
_entity_poly.type
_entity_poly.pdbx_seq_one_letter_code
_entity_poly.pdbx_strand_id
1 'polypeptide(L)'
;MLGFLSFAQLLTTLGWMVGLGMVAGLLLLVWKGPELFANPQDRAVRNLAKMARQAKRHNTIVRYHYGIPFVITHQRRGLVYMLNGEFVSRERLIAALGKDGPDLVYKVEGEERMSIPNPTRITLLDPPKIKN
;
A
#
# COMPACT_ATOMS: atom_id res chain seq x y z
N MET A 1 -61.55 -24.72 19.13
CA MET A 1 -60.13 -25.10 19.34
C MET A 1 -59.20 -24.71 18.17
N LEU A 2 -59.62 -23.88 17.21
CA LEU A 2 -58.79 -23.52 16.04
C LEU A 2 -57.89 -22.27 16.23
N GLY A 3 -58.19 -21.39 17.19
CA GLY A 3 -57.41 -20.15 17.42
C GLY A 3 -56.08 -20.34 18.15
N PHE A 4 -55.94 -21.40 18.95
CA PHE A 4 -54.74 -21.61 19.79
C PHE A 4 -53.55 -22.15 18.99
N LEU A 5 -53.80 -22.97 17.96
CA LEU A 5 -52.76 -23.46 17.04
C LEU A 5 -52.13 -22.31 16.22
N SER A 6 -52.95 -21.35 15.77
CA SER A 6 -52.47 -20.21 14.98
C SER A 6 -51.58 -19.27 15.79
N PHE A 7 -51.89 -19.05 17.07
CA PHE A 7 -51.08 -18.21 17.97
C PHE A 7 -49.72 -18.84 18.30
N ALA A 8 -49.68 -20.16 18.54
CA ALA A 8 -48.43 -20.89 18.77
C ALA A 8 -47.53 -20.92 17.51
N GLN A 9 -48.13 -21.00 16.32
CA GLN A 9 -47.40 -20.87 15.06
C GLN A 9 -46.83 -19.45 14.85
N LEU A 10 -47.55 -18.41 15.24
CA LEU A 10 -47.07 -17.03 15.22
C LEU A 10 -45.87 -16.80 16.16
N LEU A 11 -45.92 -17.35 17.37
CA LEU A 11 -44.81 -17.28 18.33
C LEU A 11 -43.55 -18.01 17.85
N THR A 12 -43.72 -19.20 17.26
CA THR A 12 -42.59 -19.97 16.73
C THR A 12 -41.96 -19.30 15.50
N THR A 13 -42.77 -18.83 14.55
CA THR A 13 -42.27 -18.11 13.36
C THR A 13 -41.54 -16.81 13.72
N LEU A 14 -42.04 -16.06 14.70
CA LEU A 14 -41.35 -14.87 15.22
C LEU A 14 -39.99 -15.24 15.84
N GLY A 15 -39.94 -16.33 16.63
CA GLY A 15 -38.70 -16.85 17.20
C GLY A 15 -37.67 -17.26 16.15
N TRP A 16 -38.10 -17.92 15.08
CA TRP A 16 -37.24 -18.28 13.94
C TRP A 16 -36.72 -17.04 13.20
N MET A 17 -37.55 -16.02 12.98
CA MET A 17 -37.12 -14.78 12.33
C MET A 17 -36.06 -14.04 13.16
N VAL A 18 -36.24 -13.96 14.48
CA VAL A 18 -35.26 -13.33 15.38
C VAL A 18 -33.96 -14.15 15.41
N GLY A 19 -34.06 -15.47 15.53
CA GLY A 19 -32.89 -16.36 15.53
C GLY A 19 -32.09 -16.27 14.23
N LEU A 20 -32.77 -16.32 13.07
CA LEU A 20 -32.13 -16.17 11.75
C LEU A 20 -31.52 -14.79 11.57
N GLY A 21 -32.18 -13.73 12.03
CA GLY A 21 -31.65 -12.37 12.01
C GLY A 21 -30.36 -12.23 12.84
N MET A 22 -30.33 -12.83 14.03
CA MET A 22 -29.12 -12.86 14.87
C MET A 22 -27.98 -13.63 14.21
N VAL A 23 -28.25 -14.82 13.67
CA VAL A 23 -27.24 -15.65 13.00
C VAL A 23 -26.69 -14.93 11.76
N ALA A 24 -27.56 -14.32 10.95
CA ALA A 24 -27.15 -13.53 9.79
C ALA A 24 -26.29 -12.33 10.20
N GLY A 25 -26.67 -11.59 11.24
CA GLY A 25 -25.90 -10.48 11.79
C GLY A 25 -24.51 -10.91 12.29
N LEU A 26 -24.43 -12.05 12.97
CA LEU A 26 -23.18 -12.60 13.48
C LEU A 26 -22.25 -13.05 12.34
N LEU A 27 -22.79 -13.72 11.33
CA LEU A 27 -22.04 -14.10 10.12
C LEU A 27 -21.50 -12.87 9.40
N LEU A 28 -22.31 -11.81 9.29
CA LEU A 28 -21.90 -10.56 8.66
C LEU A 28 -20.79 -9.89 9.46
N LEU A 29 -20.87 -9.88 10.79
CA LEU A 29 -19.81 -9.36 11.67
C LEU A 29 -18.52 -10.17 11.56
N VAL A 30 -18.58 -11.51 11.51
CA VAL A 30 -17.38 -12.35 11.36
C VAL A 30 -16.74 -12.14 9.98
N TRP A 31 -17.54 -11.98 8.94
CA TRP A 31 -17.03 -11.84 7.58
C TRP A 31 -16.51 -10.42 7.28
N LYS A 32 -17.19 -9.38 7.79
CA LYS A 32 -16.85 -7.96 7.54
C LYS A 32 -16.09 -7.28 8.67
N GLY A 33 -16.12 -7.85 9.88
CA GLY A 33 -15.36 -7.37 11.04
C GLY A 33 -13.87 -7.15 10.75
N PRO A 34 -13.13 -8.07 10.11
CA PRO A 34 -11.71 -7.86 9.87
C PRO A 34 -11.41 -6.62 9.01
N GLU A 35 -12.29 -6.26 8.08
CA GLU A 35 -12.16 -5.06 7.24
C GLU A 35 -12.57 -3.79 7.99
N LEU A 36 -13.61 -3.88 8.83
CA LEU A 36 -14.14 -2.78 9.65
C LEU A 36 -13.22 -2.41 10.82
N PHE A 37 -12.48 -3.38 11.37
CA PHE A 37 -11.51 -3.19 12.45
C PHE A 37 -10.06 -3.10 11.97
N ALA A 38 -9.82 -3.05 10.66
CA ALA A 38 -8.48 -2.86 10.12
C ALA A 38 -7.95 -1.49 10.57
N ASN A 39 -7.06 -1.50 11.57
CA ASN A 39 -6.52 -0.29 12.16
C ASN A 39 -5.81 0.54 11.08
N PRO A 40 -6.18 1.82 10.87
CA PRO A 40 -5.51 2.69 9.90
C PRO A 40 -3.99 2.75 10.14
N GLN A 41 -3.53 2.58 11.38
CA GLN A 41 -2.11 2.51 11.71
C GLN A 41 -1.43 1.28 11.10
N ASP A 42 -2.07 0.10 11.16
CA ASP A 42 -1.52 -1.13 10.55
C ASP A 42 -1.40 -0.99 9.04
N ARG A 43 -2.36 -0.32 8.40
CA ARG A 43 -2.30 -0.01 6.96
C ARG A 43 -1.13 0.91 6.65
N ALA A 44 -0.94 1.97 7.42
CA ALA A 44 0.17 2.91 7.26
C ALA A 44 1.53 2.21 7.43
N VAL A 45 1.68 1.35 8.44
CA VAL A 45 2.91 0.57 8.70
C VAL A 45 3.18 -0.39 7.53
N ARG A 46 2.16 -1.11 7.04
CA ARG A 46 2.31 -2.01 5.89
C ARG A 46 2.72 -1.26 4.63
N ASN A 47 2.11 -0.10 4.38
CA ASN A 47 2.44 0.74 3.24
C ASN A 47 3.87 1.29 3.32
N LEU A 48 4.28 1.71 4.51
CA LEU A 48 5.66 2.12 4.77
C LEU A 48 6.65 0.98 4.56
N ALA A 49 6.33 -0.23 5.03
CA ALA A 49 7.17 -1.40 4.82
C ALA A 49 7.34 -1.74 3.32
N LYS A 50 6.27 -1.59 2.51
CA LYS A 50 6.37 -1.73 1.05
C LYS A 50 7.32 -0.71 0.44
N MET A 51 7.19 0.56 0.82
CA MET A 51 8.07 1.64 0.36
C MET A 51 9.52 1.40 0.78
N ALA A 52 9.76 1.01 2.03
CA ALA A 52 11.11 0.72 2.54
C ALA A 52 11.77 -0.46 1.79
N ARG A 53 11.01 -1.52 1.49
CA ARG A 53 11.51 -2.65 0.68
C ARG A 53 11.88 -2.20 -0.74
N GLN A 54 11.06 -1.35 -1.35
CA GLN A 54 11.33 -0.80 -2.68
C GLN A 54 12.57 0.09 -2.67
N ALA A 55 12.65 1.01 -1.71
CA ALA A 55 13.81 1.90 -1.55
C ALA A 55 15.11 1.09 -1.37
N LYS A 56 15.11 0.09 -0.49
CA LYS A 56 16.25 -0.80 -0.26
C LYS A 56 16.69 -1.55 -1.53
N ARG A 57 15.74 -2.03 -2.34
CA ARG A 57 16.05 -2.76 -3.59
C ARG A 57 16.76 -1.89 -4.63
N HIS A 58 16.47 -0.60 -4.63
CA HIS A 58 17.01 0.36 -5.59
C HIS A 58 18.09 1.27 -4.98
N ASN A 59 18.61 0.91 -3.80
CA ASN A 59 19.62 1.67 -3.07
C ASN A 59 19.28 3.15 -2.87
N THR A 60 18.01 3.43 -2.56
CA THR A 60 17.51 4.75 -2.20
C THR A 60 16.83 4.69 -0.83
N ILE A 61 16.22 5.79 -0.40
CA ILE A 61 15.61 5.99 0.90
C ILE A 61 14.14 6.42 0.78
N VAL A 62 13.36 6.11 1.82
CA VAL A 62 12.02 6.69 1.97
C VAL A 62 12.18 8.12 2.46
N ARG A 63 11.58 9.07 1.75
CA ARG A 63 11.61 10.49 2.07
C ARG A 63 10.27 10.93 2.62
N TYR A 64 10.30 12.00 3.41
CA TYR A 64 9.12 12.55 4.04
C TYR A 64 9.02 14.04 3.74
N HIS A 65 7.80 14.49 3.44
CA HIS A 65 7.50 15.91 3.29
C HIS A 65 6.15 16.20 3.95
N TYR A 66 6.14 17.07 4.96
CA TYR A 66 4.97 17.34 5.81
C TYR A 66 4.27 16.06 6.32
N GLY A 67 5.04 15.04 6.69
CA GLY A 67 4.53 13.76 7.17
C GLY A 67 4.04 12.80 6.08
N ILE A 68 4.15 13.17 4.80
CA ILE A 68 3.79 12.33 3.66
C ILE A 68 5.01 11.51 3.22
N PRO A 69 5.01 10.18 3.36
CA PRO A 69 6.09 9.32 2.89
C PRO A 69 6.02 9.09 1.39
N PHE A 70 7.14 9.27 0.70
CA PHE A 70 7.28 8.98 -0.71
C PHE A 70 8.65 8.39 -1.05
N VAL A 71 8.73 7.70 -2.17
CA VAL A 71 9.97 7.13 -2.71
C VAL A 71 10.03 7.45 -4.19
N ILE A 72 11.20 7.88 -4.65
CA ILE A 72 11.52 7.98 -6.07
C ILE A 72 12.68 7.02 -6.31
N THR A 73 12.47 6.03 -7.17
CA THR A 73 13.49 5.04 -7.52
C THR A 73 13.85 5.16 -9.00
N HIS A 74 15.12 5.05 -9.33
CA HIS A 74 15.55 4.86 -10.72
C HIS A 74 15.49 3.37 -11.10
N GLN A 75 14.80 3.05 -12.19
CA GLN A 75 14.71 1.71 -12.78
C GLN A 75 15.27 1.71 -14.20
N ARG A 76 15.37 0.52 -14.82
CA ARG A 76 15.89 0.36 -16.20
C ARG A 76 15.16 1.21 -17.24
N ARG A 77 13.86 1.47 -17.04
CA ARG A 77 13.01 2.25 -17.97
C ARG A 77 12.81 3.71 -17.55
N GLY A 78 13.52 4.16 -16.52
CA GLY A 78 13.39 5.51 -15.98
C GLY A 78 12.94 5.53 -14.52
N LEU A 79 12.45 6.70 -14.09
CA LEU A 79 12.06 6.96 -12.70
C LEU A 79 10.67 6.38 -12.40
N VAL A 80 10.54 5.81 -11.21
CA VAL A 80 9.29 5.27 -10.68
C VAL A 80 8.99 5.92 -9.35
N TYR A 81 7.74 6.35 -9.19
CA TYR A 81 7.26 7.12 -8.05
C TYR A 81 6.33 6.27 -7.20
N MET A 82 6.52 6.34 -5.89
CA MET A 82 5.73 5.59 -4.93
C MET A 82 5.26 6.52 -3.82
N LEU A 83 3.97 6.45 -3.51
CA LEU A 83 3.30 7.26 -2.49
C LEU A 83 2.42 6.34 -1.65
N ASN A 84 2.54 6.39 -0.33
CA ASN A 84 1.71 5.59 0.59
C ASN A 84 1.63 4.09 0.23
N GLY A 85 2.73 3.48 -0.24
CA GLY A 85 2.76 2.06 -0.55
C GLY A 85 2.26 1.68 -1.96
N GLU A 86 1.88 2.65 -2.78
CA GLU A 86 1.37 2.44 -4.15
C GLU A 86 2.22 3.18 -5.18
N PHE A 87 2.31 2.62 -6.39
CA PHE A 87 2.93 3.30 -7.53
C PHE A 87 1.99 4.36 -8.07
N VAL A 88 2.51 5.57 -8.27
CA VAL A 88 1.74 6.72 -8.73
C VAL A 88 2.46 7.40 -9.90
N SER A 89 1.72 8.22 -10.66
CA SER A 89 2.34 9.10 -11.63
C SER A 89 3.10 10.23 -10.94
N ARG A 90 4.01 10.87 -11.69
CA ARG A 90 4.77 12.03 -11.21
C ARG A 90 3.86 13.16 -10.78
N GLU A 91 2.83 13.45 -11.58
CA GLU A 91 1.87 14.54 -11.36
C GLU A 91 1.08 14.29 -10.07
N ARG A 92 0.67 13.03 -9.83
CA ARG A 92 -0.04 12.66 -8.61
C ARG A 92 0.82 12.78 -7.37
N LEU A 93 2.11 12.45 -7.46
CA LEU A 93 3.06 12.67 -6.36
C LEU A 93 3.21 14.17 -6.08
N ILE A 94 3.41 15.00 -7.11
CA ILE A 94 3.53 16.46 -6.97
C ILE A 94 2.29 17.06 -6.33
N ALA A 95 1.10 16.68 -6.82
CA ALA A 95 -0.15 17.15 -6.26
C ALA A 95 -0.32 16.77 -4.78
N ALA A 96 0.11 15.57 -4.40
CA ALA A 96 0.05 15.10 -3.01
C ALA A 96 1.03 15.85 -2.09
N LEU A 97 2.18 16.28 -2.61
CA LEU A 97 3.20 17.01 -1.85
C LEU A 97 2.86 18.50 -1.71
N GLY A 98 1.90 19.01 -2.49
CA GLY A 98 1.43 20.39 -2.40
C GLY A 98 2.37 21.39 -3.08
N LYS A 99 2.44 22.60 -2.52
CA LYS A 99 3.06 23.77 -3.18
C LYS A 99 4.55 23.58 -3.49
N ASP A 100 5.28 22.93 -2.59
CA ASP A 100 6.74 22.69 -2.74
C ASP A 100 7.04 21.37 -3.50
N GLY A 101 5.98 20.62 -3.85
CA GLY A 101 6.07 19.32 -4.51
C GLY A 101 6.89 19.31 -5.80
N PRO A 102 6.71 20.25 -6.75
CA PRO A 102 7.45 20.25 -8.01
C PRO A 102 8.97 20.36 -7.80
N ASP A 103 9.40 21.29 -6.96
CA ASP A 103 10.82 21.56 -6.70
C ASP A 103 11.46 20.42 -5.92
N LEU A 104 10.73 19.88 -4.93
CA LEU A 104 11.17 18.73 -4.15
C LEU A 104 11.35 17.50 -5.04
N VAL A 105 10.36 17.19 -5.88
CA VAL A 105 10.42 16.05 -6.81
C VAL A 105 11.57 16.25 -7.78
N TYR A 106 11.71 17.42 -8.40
CA TYR A 106 12.80 17.71 -9.33
C TYR A 106 14.18 17.53 -8.68
N LYS A 107 14.37 18.03 -7.45
CA LYS A 107 15.61 17.85 -6.70
C LYS A 107 15.93 16.38 -6.46
N VAL A 108 14.96 15.60 -5.99
CA VAL A 108 15.15 14.18 -5.71
C VAL A 108 15.40 13.39 -7.00
N GLU A 109 14.71 13.71 -8.09
CA GLU A 109 14.97 13.12 -9.41
C GLU A 109 16.42 13.37 -9.85
N GLY A 110 16.96 14.57 -9.62
CA GLY A 110 18.35 14.91 -9.89
C GLY A 110 19.33 14.09 -9.04
N GLU A 111 19.08 13.99 -7.74
CA GLU A 111 19.89 13.19 -6.81
C GLU A 111 19.91 11.71 -7.21
N GLU A 112 18.76 11.13 -7.53
CA GLU A 112 18.65 9.71 -7.92
C GLU A 112 19.27 9.40 -9.29
N ARG A 113 19.30 10.36 -10.21
CA ARG A 113 20.02 10.21 -11.49
C ARG A 113 21.54 10.22 -11.29
N MET A 114 22.03 10.97 -10.30
CA MET A 114 23.46 11.12 -10.02
C MET A 114 24.01 10.01 -9.11
N SER A 115 23.17 9.35 -8.31
CA SER A 115 23.59 8.28 -7.39
C SER A 115 23.92 6.95 -8.10
N ILE A 116 23.74 6.86 -9.41
CA ILE A 116 23.94 5.64 -10.20
C ILE A 116 25.45 5.34 -10.33
N PRO A 117 25.91 4.14 -9.95
CA PRO A 117 27.20 3.65 -10.38
C PRO A 117 27.16 3.50 -11.90
N ASN A 118 27.94 4.31 -12.62
CA ASN A 118 28.08 4.19 -14.07
C ASN A 118 28.36 2.72 -14.46
N PRO A 119 27.46 2.03 -15.21
CA PRO A 119 27.67 0.63 -15.59
C PRO A 119 28.96 0.41 -16.39
N THR A 120 29.51 1.46 -17.02
CA THR A 120 30.81 1.43 -17.69
C THR A 120 32.00 1.17 -16.74
N ARG A 121 31.83 1.36 -15.43
CA ARG A 121 32.93 1.17 -14.46
C ARG A 121 33.16 -0.30 -14.09
N ILE A 122 32.16 -1.17 -14.24
CA ILE A 122 32.28 -2.59 -13.88
C ILE A 122 33.03 -3.36 -14.98
N THR A 123 32.94 -2.95 -16.25
CA THR A 123 33.68 -3.57 -17.37
C THR A 123 35.16 -3.19 -17.45
N LEU A 124 35.62 -2.16 -16.73
CA LEU A 124 37.04 -1.73 -16.74
C LEU A 124 37.88 -2.34 -15.60
N LEU A 125 37.25 -3.01 -14.65
CA LEU A 125 37.93 -3.61 -13.48
C LEU A 125 38.24 -5.11 -13.67
N ASP A 126 37.82 -5.72 -14.77
CA ASP A 126 38.29 -7.04 -15.16
C ASP A 126 39.56 -6.89 -16.03
N PRO A 127 40.77 -7.13 -15.49
CA PRO A 127 41.96 -7.20 -16.34
C PRO A 127 41.77 -8.36 -17.34
N PRO A 128 42.15 -8.19 -18.62
CA PRO A 128 42.10 -9.28 -19.58
C PRO A 128 42.93 -10.45 -19.04
N LYS A 129 42.31 -11.64 -18.89
CA LYS A 129 43.03 -12.88 -18.62
C LYS A 129 43.93 -13.17 -19.83
N ILE A 130 45.17 -12.74 -19.76
CA ILE A 130 46.22 -13.20 -20.68
C ILE A 130 46.42 -14.68 -20.37
N LYS A 131 45.99 -15.54 -21.29
CA LYS A 131 46.33 -16.97 -21.26
C LYS A 131 47.77 -17.09 -21.75
N ASN A 132 48.67 -17.57 -20.88
CA ASN A 132 49.97 -18.09 -21.27
C ASN A 132 49.81 -19.46 -21.94
#